data_AF-A0A8D0BJD4-F1
#
_entry.id   AF-A0A8D0BJD4-F1
#
_cell.length_a   1.000
_cell.length_b   1.000
_cell.length_c   1.000
_cell.angle_alpha   90.00
_cell.angle_beta   90.00
_cell.angle_gamma   90.00
#
_symmetry.space_group_name_H-M   'P 1'
#
loop_
_entity.id
_entity.type
_entity.pdbx_description
1 polymer ?
#
loop_
_entity_poly.entity_id
_entity_poly.type
_entity_poly.pdbx_seq_one_letter_code
_entity_poly.pdbx_strand_id
1 'polypeptide(L)'
;MRLSIQLPGIKLNNECGDKPINSPRRSVPWLLNLCFYLFWVVTLTGERRSGPSLSLCFRYFLCEIVLDDPRCRQFIEERIVHNTVKNVVARIHGDFGLACCSIAFSVKYLNAYTGAVLLCCRKDFSRLLGSSLPFITYLENKNQRAQCSFNTLYVGATIRTCQKFLIRYNSDQLLLLLRNCTNEAEREAIQKAVQKRVLGGEPQLQSQGEDSDVTMETD
;
A
#
# COMPACT_ATOMS: atom_id res chain seq x y z
N MET A 1 26.13 2.40 20.10
CA MET A 1 25.58 2.06 18.77
C MET A 1 25.14 3.37 18.11
N ARG A 2 25.83 3.82 17.06
CA ARG A 2 25.59 5.11 16.39
C ARG A 2 24.31 5.02 15.55
N LEU A 3 23.27 5.77 15.90
CA LEU A 3 22.14 6.03 15.00
C LEU A 3 22.49 7.27 14.16
N SER A 4 23.17 7.04 13.03
CA SER A 4 23.34 8.07 12.02
C SER A 4 22.01 8.24 11.29
N ILE A 5 21.26 9.31 11.61
CA ILE A 5 20.13 9.75 10.81
C ILE A 5 20.71 10.43 9.57
N GLN A 6 21.10 9.62 8.59
CA GLN A 6 21.43 10.06 7.25
C GLN A 6 20.11 10.08 6.48
N LEU A 7 19.58 11.27 6.17
CA LEU A 7 18.58 11.43 5.11
C LEU A 7 19.34 11.38 3.78
N PRO A 8 19.18 10.36 2.92
CA PRO A 8 19.74 10.41 1.59
C PRO A 8 18.84 11.28 0.70
N GLY A 9 19.42 12.40 0.24
CA GLY A 9 18.94 13.11 -0.93
C GLY A 9 18.97 12.17 -2.14
N ILE A 10 17.84 12.10 -2.83
CA ILE A 10 17.69 11.31 -4.05
C ILE A 10 18.34 12.11 -5.18
N LYS A 11 19.52 11.66 -5.62
CA LYS A 11 20.12 12.06 -6.89
C LYS A 11 19.29 11.47 -8.02
N LEU A 12 18.73 12.35 -8.86
CA LEU A 12 18.26 12.02 -10.20
C LEU A 12 19.49 11.79 -11.08
N ASN A 13 19.67 10.56 -11.57
CA ASN A 13 20.56 10.30 -12.70
C ASN A 13 19.70 9.83 -13.87
N ASN A 14 19.57 10.72 -14.85
CA ASN A 14 19.26 10.39 -16.23
C ASN A 14 20.42 9.59 -16.79
N GLU A 15 20.19 8.43 -17.40
CA GLU A 15 20.92 8.03 -18.62
C GLU A 15 20.01 7.16 -19.50
N CYS A 16 19.83 7.68 -20.71
CA CYS A 16 19.19 7.09 -21.87
C CYS A 16 20.15 6.08 -22.51
N GLY A 17 19.63 4.96 -22.98
CA GLY A 17 20.40 3.97 -23.74
C GLY A 17 19.50 3.24 -24.73
N ASP A 18 19.43 3.77 -25.95
CA ASP A 18 18.75 3.19 -27.12
C ASP A 18 19.34 1.84 -27.53
N LYS A 19 18.49 0.86 -27.92
CA LYS A 19 18.31 0.39 -29.32
C LYS A 19 17.58 -0.98 -29.44
N PRO A 20 17.00 -1.28 -30.63
CA PRO A 20 15.80 -2.10 -30.81
C PRO A 20 16.08 -3.50 -31.41
N ILE A 21 15.07 -4.39 -31.45
CA ILE A 21 14.90 -5.43 -32.51
C ILE A 21 13.41 -5.84 -32.64
N ASN A 22 12.84 -5.48 -33.79
CA ASN A 22 11.94 -6.17 -34.74
C ASN A 22 11.08 -7.41 -34.33
N SER A 23 9.75 -7.25 -34.46
CA SER A 23 8.58 -8.08 -34.94
C SER A 23 8.67 -9.63 -35.13
N PRO A 24 7.57 -10.42 -35.42
CA PRO A 24 6.17 -10.06 -35.76
C PRO A 24 5.01 -10.99 -35.25
N ARG A 25 3.78 -10.48 -35.48
CA ARG A 25 2.49 -11.14 -35.86
C ARG A 25 1.97 -12.35 -35.05
N ARG A 26 0.73 -12.21 -34.56
CA ARG A 26 -0.38 -13.13 -34.90
C ARG A 26 -1.75 -12.46 -34.77
N SER A 27 -2.52 -12.64 -35.83
CA SER A 27 -3.91 -12.26 -36.05
C SER A 27 -4.85 -13.10 -35.19
N VAL A 28 -5.94 -12.52 -34.67
CA VAL A 28 -7.15 -13.24 -34.30
C VAL A 28 -8.40 -12.35 -34.50
N PRO A 29 -9.55 -12.94 -34.87
CA PRO A 29 -10.52 -12.35 -35.79
C PRO A 29 -11.74 -11.70 -35.14
N TRP A 30 -12.39 -10.85 -35.92
CA TRP A 30 -13.48 -9.90 -35.63
C TRP A 30 -14.87 -10.51 -35.30
N LEU A 31 -14.95 -11.69 -34.69
CA LEU A 31 -16.24 -12.36 -34.41
C LEU A 31 -16.75 -12.22 -32.96
N LEU A 32 -16.03 -11.52 -32.07
CA LEU A 32 -16.48 -11.30 -30.68
C LEU A 32 -17.35 -10.03 -30.49
N ASN A 33 -17.51 -9.19 -31.50
CA ASN A 33 -18.22 -7.91 -31.37
C ASN A 33 -19.76 -7.99 -31.47
N LEU A 34 -20.34 -9.11 -31.92
CA LEU A 34 -21.80 -9.24 -31.99
C LEU A 34 -22.44 -9.70 -30.67
N CYS A 35 -21.69 -10.42 -29.82
CA CYS A 35 -22.17 -10.82 -28.49
C CYS A 35 -22.29 -9.63 -27.53
N PHE A 36 -21.41 -8.63 -27.64
CA PHE A 36 -21.50 -7.41 -26.83
C PHE A 36 -22.70 -6.54 -27.20
N TYR A 37 -23.09 -6.52 -28.48
CA TYR A 37 -24.18 -5.67 -28.93
C TYR A 37 -25.55 -6.19 -28.49
N LEU A 38 -25.75 -7.52 -28.46
CA LEU A 38 -26.99 -8.12 -27.93
C LEU A 38 -27.11 -7.99 -26.41
N PHE A 39 -26.00 -8.03 -25.67
CA PHE A 39 -26.01 -7.76 -24.23
C PHE A 39 -26.35 -6.29 -23.92
N TRP A 40 -25.90 -5.35 -24.77
CA TRP A 40 -26.23 -3.94 -24.61
C TRP A 40 -27.71 -3.63 -24.90
N VAL A 41 -28.30 -4.25 -25.92
CA VAL A 41 -29.72 -4.02 -26.29
C VAL A 41 -30.70 -4.61 -25.26
N VAL A 42 -30.39 -5.75 -24.63
CA VAL A 42 -31.22 -6.32 -23.54
C VAL A 42 -31.16 -5.45 -22.28
N THR A 43 -30.12 -4.64 -22.10
CA THR A 43 -29.96 -3.79 -20.90
C THR A 43 -30.66 -2.42 -21.03
N LEU A 44 -31.22 -2.08 -22.19
CA LEU A 44 -31.86 -0.78 -22.45
C LEU A 44 -33.41 -0.80 -22.37
N THR A 45 -34.01 -1.95 -22.09
CA THR A 45 -35.46 -2.04 -21.81
C THR A 45 -35.70 -2.28 -20.32
N GLY A 46 -35.68 -1.17 -19.58
CA GLY A 46 -36.52 -0.91 -18.41
C GLY A 46 -36.77 -2.05 -17.43
N GLU A 47 -35.91 -2.18 -16.42
CA GLU A 47 -36.37 -2.56 -15.09
C GLU A 47 -35.61 -1.76 -14.04
N ARG A 48 -36.31 -0.79 -13.41
CA ARG A 48 -35.81 -0.07 -12.24
C ARG A 48 -35.67 -1.06 -11.08
N ARG A 49 -34.53 -1.77 -11.02
CA ARG A 49 -34.12 -2.45 -9.80
C ARG A 49 -33.38 -1.45 -8.93
N SER A 50 -33.96 -1.18 -7.77
CA SER A 50 -33.30 -0.59 -6.61
C SER A 50 -32.15 -1.48 -6.12
N GLY A 51 -31.06 -1.57 -6.90
CA GLY A 51 -29.80 -2.16 -6.47
C GLY A 51 -28.95 -1.08 -5.77
N PRO A 52 -28.16 -1.43 -4.73
CA PRO A 52 -27.26 -0.46 -4.11
C PRO A 52 -26.31 0.08 -5.20
N SER A 53 -26.25 1.41 -5.31
CA SER A 53 -25.28 2.09 -6.14
C SER A 53 -23.88 1.61 -5.75
N LEU A 54 -23.23 0.86 -6.64
CA LEU A 54 -21.88 0.34 -6.44
C LEU A 54 -20.87 1.48 -6.53
N SER A 55 -20.84 2.34 -5.52
CA SER A 55 -19.66 3.14 -5.24
C SER A 55 -18.55 2.16 -4.89
N LEU A 56 -17.47 2.18 -5.67
CA LEU A 56 -16.28 1.36 -5.41
C LEU A 56 -15.60 1.85 -4.12
N CYS A 57 -16.11 1.38 -2.98
CA CYS A 57 -15.60 1.76 -1.67
C CYS A 57 -14.40 0.91 -1.29
N PHE A 58 -13.32 1.58 -0.92
CA PHE A 58 -12.11 0.97 -0.42
C PHE A 58 -12.04 0.97 1.12
N ARG A 59 -11.30 0.01 1.65
CA ARG A 59 -10.90 -0.09 3.05
C ARG A 59 -9.39 -0.11 3.12
N TYR A 60 -8.87 0.71 4.02
CA TYR A 60 -7.44 0.88 4.23
C TYR A 60 -7.07 0.24 5.56
N PHE A 61 -6.04 -0.59 5.55
CA PHE A 61 -5.47 -1.22 6.73
C PHE A 61 -4.13 -0.58 6.98
N LEU A 62 -4.00 0.09 8.11
CA LEU A 62 -2.73 0.56 8.62
C LEU A 62 -2.17 -0.51 9.54
N CYS A 63 -1.06 -1.11 9.13
CA CYS A 63 -0.41 -2.19 9.84
C CYS A 63 1.03 -1.80 10.20
N GLU A 64 1.52 -2.39 11.28
CA GLU A 64 2.92 -2.35 11.68
C GLU A 64 3.51 -3.74 11.54
N ILE A 65 4.64 -3.84 10.83
CA ILE A 65 5.40 -5.06 10.69
C ILE A 65 6.42 -5.10 11.82
N VAL A 66 6.22 -6.04 12.74
CA VAL A 66 7.18 -6.33 13.82
C VAL A 66 8.08 -7.45 13.34
N LEU A 67 9.38 -7.18 13.25
CA LEU A 67 10.40 -8.16 12.92
C LEU A 67 11.17 -8.52 14.18
N ASP A 68 11.47 -9.81 14.34
CA ASP A 68 12.30 -10.30 15.44
C ASP A 68 13.75 -9.81 15.29
N ASP A 69 14.25 -9.81 14.05
CA ASP A 69 15.62 -9.41 13.73
C ASP A 69 15.69 -8.01 13.10
N PRO A 70 16.45 -7.05 13.68
CA PRO A 70 16.53 -5.68 13.16
C PRO A 70 17.32 -5.58 11.85
N ARG A 71 18.19 -6.56 11.56
CA ARG A 71 18.95 -6.63 10.29
C ARG A 71 18.03 -6.90 9.10
N CYS A 72 16.90 -7.54 9.36
CA CYS A 72 15.94 -7.94 8.35
C CYS A 72 15.06 -6.78 7.85
N ARG A 73 15.17 -5.58 8.43
CA ARG A 73 14.42 -4.40 7.97
C ARG A 73 14.74 -4.01 6.52
N GLN A 74 15.93 -4.36 6.03
CA GLN A 74 16.32 -4.14 4.63
C GLN A 74 15.52 -4.99 3.63
N PHE A 75 14.82 -6.02 4.11
CA PHE A 75 13.97 -6.88 3.28
C PHE A 75 12.55 -6.35 3.09
N ILE A 76 12.19 -5.27 3.78
CA ILE A 76 10.85 -4.71 3.68
C ILE A 76 10.77 -3.88 2.39
N GLU A 77 10.35 -4.53 1.31
CA GLU A 77 10.02 -3.91 0.03
C GLU A 77 8.53 -4.07 -0.27
N GLU A 78 7.96 -3.10 -0.98
CA GLU A 78 6.55 -3.10 -1.36
C GLU A 78 6.15 -4.39 -2.09
N ARG A 79 6.97 -4.84 -3.04
CA ARG A 79 6.74 -6.06 -3.84
C ARG A 79 6.70 -7.31 -2.96
N ILE A 80 7.59 -7.39 -1.98
CA ILE A 80 7.70 -8.53 -1.06
C ILE A 80 6.47 -8.58 -0.17
N VAL A 81 6.07 -7.45 0.43
CA VAL A 81 4.86 -7.37 1.26
C VAL A 81 3.63 -7.71 0.45
N HIS A 82 3.50 -7.14 -0.75
CA HIS A 82 2.37 -7.39 -1.64
C HIS A 82 2.22 -8.88 -1.98
N ASN A 83 3.30 -9.53 -2.40
CA ASN A 83 3.28 -10.95 -2.75
C ASN A 83 3.07 -11.85 -1.52
N THR A 84 3.68 -11.50 -0.38
CA THR A 84 3.52 -12.27 0.86
C THR A 84 2.06 -12.27 1.32
N VAL A 85 1.40 -11.11 1.33
CA VAL A 85 -0.01 -11.01 1.69
C VAL A 85 -0.87 -11.84 0.75
N LYS A 86 -0.65 -11.78 -0.57
CA LYS A 86 -1.35 -12.61 -1.55
C LYS A 86 -1.16 -14.10 -1.30
N ASN A 87 0.08 -14.53 -1.07
CA ASN A 87 0.40 -15.93 -0.80
C ASN A 87 -0.30 -16.44 0.48
N VAL A 88 -0.35 -15.62 1.53
CA VAL A 88 -1.04 -15.99 2.77
C VAL A 88 -2.56 -16.02 2.58
N VAL A 89 -3.14 -15.07 1.86
CA VAL A 89 -4.57 -15.11 1.49
C VAL A 89 -4.89 -16.38 0.69
N ALA A 90 -4.04 -16.75 -0.27
CA ALA A 90 -4.21 -17.98 -1.05
C ALA A 90 -4.16 -19.24 -0.16
N ARG A 91 -3.29 -19.27 0.83
CA ARG A 91 -3.15 -20.40 1.76
C ARG A 91 -4.36 -20.56 2.70
N ILE A 92 -4.99 -19.46 3.10
CA ILE A 92 -6.08 -19.47 4.09
C ILE A 92 -7.45 -19.57 3.42
N HIS A 93 -7.66 -18.77 2.38
CA HIS A 93 -8.97 -18.58 1.72
C HIS A 93 -9.04 -19.23 0.34
N GLY A 94 -7.97 -19.89 -0.11
CA GLY A 94 -7.88 -20.54 -1.42
C GLY A 94 -7.83 -19.56 -2.59
N ASP A 95 -8.01 -20.11 -3.80
CA ASP A 95 -7.97 -19.35 -5.05
C ASP A 95 -9.07 -18.31 -5.15
N PHE A 96 -10.24 -18.57 -4.54
CA PHE A 96 -11.34 -17.62 -4.48
C PHE A 96 -10.93 -16.35 -3.73
N GLY A 97 -10.41 -16.50 -2.50
CA GLY A 97 -9.96 -15.35 -1.71
C GLY A 97 -8.83 -14.59 -2.40
N LEU A 98 -7.88 -15.32 -2.99
CA LEU A 98 -6.78 -14.72 -3.75
C LEU A 98 -7.30 -13.90 -4.93
N ALA A 99 -8.20 -14.44 -5.74
CA ALA A 99 -8.76 -13.75 -6.91
C ALA A 99 -9.51 -12.48 -6.51
N CYS A 100 -10.39 -12.57 -5.51
CA CYS A 100 -11.17 -11.43 -5.02
C CYS A 100 -10.29 -10.30 -4.48
N CYS A 101 -9.30 -10.63 -3.65
CA CYS A 101 -8.37 -9.63 -3.10
C CYS A 101 -7.43 -9.08 -4.17
N SER A 102 -6.94 -9.91 -5.09
CA SER A 102 -5.90 -9.52 -6.06
C SER A 102 -6.32 -8.43 -7.04
N ILE A 103 -7.62 -8.31 -7.35
CA ILE A 103 -8.15 -7.33 -8.31
C ILE A 103 -7.90 -5.88 -7.87
N ALA A 104 -8.00 -5.61 -6.57
CA ALA A 104 -8.03 -4.25 -6.03
C ALA A 104 -7.06 -4.04 -4.87
N PHE A 105 -6.27 -5.07 -4.52
CA PHE A 105 -5.26 -4.99 -3.50
C PHE A 105 -4.06 -4.19 -4.00
N SER A 106 -3.67 -3.18 -3.24
CA SER A 106 -2.47 -2.38 -3.49
C SER A 106 -1.85 -1.94 -2.17
N VAL A 107 -0.52 -1.86 -2.16
CA VAL A 107 0.22 -1.23 -1.06
C VAL A 107 0.35 0.24 -1.42
N LYS A 108 -0.10 1.14 -0.53
CA LYS A 108 -0.10 2.59 -0.79
C LYS A 108 1.04 3.31 -0.10
N TYR A 109 1.53 2.75 0.99
CA TYR A 109 2.62 3.31 1.77
C TYR A 109 3.37 2.19 2.45
N LEU A 110 4.69 2.30 2.44
CA LEU A 110 5.59 1.39 3.13
C LEU A 110 6.73 2.21 3.70
N ASN A 111 6.99 2.04 4.99
CA ASN A 111 8.19 2.57 5.64
C ASN A 111 9.01 1.42 6.21
N ALA A 112 10.14 1.12 5.58
CA ALA A 112 11.04 0.06 6.04
C ALA A 112 11.72 0.37 7.39
N TYR A 113 11.84 1.65 7.77
CA TYR A 113 12.49 2.03 9.02
C TYR A 113 11.58 1.79 10.23
N THR A 114 10.32 2.22 10.15
CA THR A 114 9.33 2.04 11.21
C THR A 114 8.53 0.74 11.09
N GLY A 115 8.55 0.08 9.92
CA GLY A 115 7.70 -1.08 9.64
C GLY A 115 6.23 -0.72 9.37
N ALA A 116 5.89 0.56 9.21
CA ALA A 116 4.51 0.98 8.97
C ALA A 116 4.10 0.74 7.51
N VAL A 117 2.95 0.12 7.30
CA VAL A 117 2.41 -0.24 5.98
C VAL A 117 0.95 0.15 5.87
N LEU A 118 0.58 0.74 4.73
CA LEU A 118 -0.81 1.03 4.38
C LEU A 118 -1.24 0.13 3.23
N LEU A 119 -2.15 -0.80 3.52
CA LEU A 119 -2.73 -1.72 2.55
C LEU A 119 -4.12 -1.24 2.15
N CYS A 120 -4.46 -1.36 0.87
CA CYS A 120 -5.77 -1.01 0.34
C CYS A 120 -6.47 -2.27 -0.18
N CYS A 121 -7.77 -2.40 0.10
CA CYS A 121 -8.63 -3.46 -0.41
C CYS A 121 -10.04 -2.96 -0.69
N ARG A 122 -10.80 -3.70 -1.49
CA ARG A 122 -12.25 -3.50 -1.60
C ARG A 122 -12.93 -3.73 -0.26
N LYS A 123 -13.95 -2.92 0.04
CA LYS A 123 -14.75 -3.04 1.26
C LYS A 123 -15.36 -4.43 1.43
N ASP A 124 -15.87 -5.02 0.35
CA ASP A 124 -16.54 -6.32 0.34
C ASP A 124 -15.64 -7.46 0.86
N PHE A 125 -14.34 -7.40 0.55
CA PHE A 125 -13.36 -8.43 0.88
C PHE A 125 -12.41 -8.03 2.02
N SER A 126 -12.69 -6.91 2.71
CA SER A 126 -11.86 -6.41 3.81
C SER A 126 -11.76 -7.42 4.97
N ARG A 127 -12.81 -8.20 5.23
CA ARG A 127 -12.81 -9.25 6.27
C ARG A 127 -11.88 -10.43 5.92
N LEU A 128 -11.78 -10.79 4.65
CA LEU A 128 -10.87 -11.84 4.19
C LEU A 128 -9.42 -11.41 4.40
N LEU A 129 -9.10 -10.17 3.99
CA LEU A 129 -7.76 -9.61 4.22
C LEU A 129 -7.46 -9.53 5.73
N GLY A 130 -8.36 -8.91 6.50
CA GLY A 130 -8.16 -8.70 7.94
C GLY A 130 -7.96 -9.99 8.72
N SER A 131 -8.67 -11.06 8.36
CA SER A 131 -8.46 -12.39 8.96
C SER A 131 -7.14 -13.04 8.53
N SER A 132 -6.61 -12.74 7.35
CA SER A 132 -5.35 -13.31 6.85
C SER A 132 -4.08 -12.65 7.40
N LEU A 133 -4.12 -11.35 7.69
CA LEU A 133 -2.96 -10.57 8.17
C LEU A 133 -2.23 -11.17 9.38
N PRO A 134 -2.88 -11.59 10.47
CA PRO A 134 -2.18 -12.12 11.65
C PRO A 134 -1.47 -13.46 11.39
N PHE A 135 -1.80 -14.17 10.31
CA PHE A 135 -1.18 -15.46 9.97
C PHE A 135 0.10 -15.30 9.13
N ILE A 136 0.48 -14.07 8.79
CA ILE A 136 1.76 -13.80 8.14
C ILE A 136 2.86 -13.98 9.17
N THR A 137 3.68 -15.02 8.99
CA THR A 137 4.75 -15.42 9.93
C THR A 137 6.15 -15.11 9.41
N TYR A 138 6.33 -15.04 8.09
CA TYR A 138 7.62 -14.71 7.50
C TYR A 138 7.48 -13.91 6.20
N LEU A 139 8.44 -13.01 5.96
CA LEU A 139 8.67 -12.39 4.67
C LEU A 139 9.72 -13.21 3.91
N GLU A 140 9.44 -13.53 2.65
CA GLU A 140 10.34 -14.27 1.78
C GLU A 140 10.93 -13.36 0.71
N ASN A 141 12.25 -13.25 0.68
CA ASN A 141 12.98 -12.54 -0.36
C ASN A 141 14.08 -13.44 -0.92
N LYS A 142 13.90 -13.94 -2.14
CA LYS A 142 14.82 -14.81 -2.91
C LYS A 142 15.48 -15.94 -2.08
N ASN A 143 16.48 -15.63 -1.26
CA ASN A 143 17.25 -16.59 -0.46
C ASN A 143 17.24 -16.31 1.06
N GLN A 144 16.48 -15.34 1.54
CA GLN A 144 16.44 -14.93 2.95
C GLN A 144 14.99 -14.88 3.45
N ARG A 145 14.77 -15.45 4.63
CA ARG A 145 13.47 -15.48 5.32
C ARG A 145 13.59 -14.68 6.61
N ALA A 146 12.74 -13.68 6.76
CA ALA A 146 12.65 -12.89 7.98
C ALA A 146 11.38 -13.24 8.72
N GLN A 147 11.49 -13.68 9.98
CA GLN A 147 10.32 -13.86 10.84
C GLN A 147 9.68 -12.49 11.10
N CYS A 148 8.37 -12.41 10.88
CA CYS A 148 7.63 -11.16 11.05
C CYS A 148 6.22 -11.45 11.53
N SER A 149 5.63 -10.49 12.25
CA SER A 149 4.22 -10.46 12.56
C SER A 149 3.60 -9.13 12.10
N PHE A 150 2.38 -9.19 11.60
CA PHE A 150 1.63 -8.02 11.14
C PHE A 150 0.63 -7.61 12.22
N ASN A 151 0.87 -6.48 12.85
CA ASN A 151 -0.07 -5.89 13.80
C ASN A 151 -0.97 -4.87 13.09
N THR A 152 -2.28 -5.02 13.18
CA THR A 152 -3.21 -4.06 12.57
C THR A 152 -3.49 -2.94 13.57
N LEU A 153 -3.01 -1.73 13.26
CA LEU A 153 -3.18 -0.56 14.14
C LEU A 153 -4.52 0.13 13.92
N TYR A 154 -4.94 0.28 12.67
CA TYR A 154 -6.15 1.02 12.32
C TYR A 154 -6.76 0.56 10.99
N VAL A 155 -8.09 0.59 10.91
CA VAL A 155 -8.83 0.31 9.68
C VAL A 155 -9.69 1.52 9.32
N GLY A 156 -9.41 2.15 8.19
CA GLY A 156 -10.05 3.38 7.74
C GLY A 156 -10.79 3.23 6.41
N ALA A 157 -11.65 4.20 6.10
CA ALA A 157 -12.32 4.32 4.80
C ALA A 157 -11.59 5.28 3.84
N THR A 158 -10.76 6.19 4.37
CA THR A 158 -10.06 7.20 3.58
C THR A 158 -8.59 7.26 3.95
N ILE A 159 -7.73 7.60 2.98
CA ILE A 159 -6.29 7.75 3.21
C ILE A 159 -6.03 8.88 4.22
N ARG A 160 -6.77 10.00 4.14
CA ARG A 160 -6.62 11.16 5.02
C ARG A 160 -6.83 10.81 6.50
N THR A 161 -7.81 9.97 6.82
CA THR A 161 -8.04 9.54 8.21
C THR A 161 -6.93 8.61 8.70
N CYS A 162 -6.45 7.71 7.84
CA CYS A 162 -5.32 6.84 8.15
C CYS A 162 -4.03 7.65 8.38
N GLN A 163 -3.79 8.71 7.59
CA GLN A 163 -2.65 9.61 7.76
C GLN A 163 -2.70 10.34 9.10
N LYS A 164 -3.85 10.95 9.44
CA LYS A 164 -4.03 11.62 10.74
C LYS A 164 -3.79 10.67 11.90
N PHE A 165 -4.31 9.44 11.80
CA PHE A 165 -4.07 8.40 12.79
C PHE A 165 -2.59 8.03 12.88
N LEU A 166 -1.90 7.80 11.75
CA LEU A 166 -0.49 7.44 11.74
C LEU A 166 0.40 8.53 12.34
N ILE A 167 0.12 9.81 12.04
CA ILE A 167 0.82 10.95 12.65
C ILE A 167 0.59 10.95 14.17
N ARG A 168 -0.66 10.74 14.60
CA ARG A 168 -1.00 10.70 16.02
C ARG A 168 -0.28 9.55 16.73
N TYR A 169 -0.34 8.35 16.16
CA TYR A 169 0.33 7.16 16.65
C TYR A 169 1.84 7.37 16.83
N ASN A 170 2.53 7.82 15.78
CA ASN A 170 3.98 8.09 15.85
C ASN A 170 4.34 9.11 16.93
N SER A 171 3.46 10.09 17.15
CA SER A 171 3.69 11.12 18.16
C SER A 171 3.52 10.58 19.57
N ASP A 172 2.48 9.77 19.79
CA ASP A 172 2.26 9.14 21.08
C ASP A 172 3.42 8.17 21.40
N GLN A 173 3.95 7.44 20.39
CA GLN A 173 5.16 6.60 20.55
C GLN A 173 6.40 7.41 20.93
N LEU A 174 6.65 8.55 20.29
CA LEU A 174 7.78 9.42 20.64
C LEU A 174 7.67 9.96 22.07
N LEU A 175 6.47 10.31 22.54
CA LEU A 175 6.24 10.78 23.91
C LEU A 175 6.45 9.66 24.93
N LEU A 176 6.01 8.44 24.62
CA LEU A 176 6.26 7.26 25.46
C LEU A 176 7.75 6.95 25.55
N LEU A 177 8.48 7.02 24.43
CA LEU A 177 9.93 6.85 24.42
C LEU A 177 10.63 7.92 25.25
N LEU A 178 10.24 9.20 25.12
CA LEU A 178 10.82 10.29 25.91
C LEU A 178 10.65 10.07 27.41
N ARG A 179 9.52 9.52 27.84
CA ARG A 179 9.26 9.20 29.26
C ARG A 179 10.14 8.06 29.77
N ASN A 180 10.50 7.10 28.91
CA ASN A 180 11.21 5.89 29.29
C ASN A 180 12.73 5.98 29.06
N CYS A 181 13.22 6.96 28.31
CA CYS A 181 14.65 7.14 28.05
C CYS A 181 15.39 7.60 29.31
N THR A 182 16.44 6.86 29.69
CA THR A 182 17.41 7.22 30.75
C THR A 182 18.63 7.96 30.20
N ASN A 183 18.82 7.98 28.88
CA ASN A 183 20.00 8.52 28.21
C ASN A 183 19.72 9.95 27.69
N GLU A 184 20.53 10.92 28.13
CA GLU A 184 20.33 12.34 27.80
C GLU A 184 20.51 12.64 26.29
N ALA A 185 21.45 11.97 25.62
CA ALA A 185 21.68 12.18 24.18
C ALA A 185 20.46 11.75 23.32
N GLU A 186 19.79 10.66 23.69
CA GLU A 186 18.58 10.20 23.02
C GLU A 186 17.39 11.11 23.32
N ARG A 187 17.31 11.59 24.57
CA ARG A 187 16.27 12.53 25.00
C ARG A 187 16.32 13.83 24.21
N GLU A 188 17.50 14.41 24.00
CA GLU A 188 17.66 15.62 23.18
C GLU A 188 17.22 15.39 21.72
N ALA A 189 17.55 14.24 21.14
CA ALA A 189 17.15 13.91 19.77
C ALA A 189 15.62 13.78 19.65
N ILE A 190 14.97 13.14 20.63
CA ILE A 190 13.51 13.01 20.67
C ILE A 190 12.85 14.38 20.90
N GLN A 191 13.39 15.22 21.79
CA GLN A 191 12.89 16.58 22.02
C GLN A 191 12.95 17.43 20.74
N LYS A 192 14.04 17.36 19.98
CA LYS A 192 14.17 18.02 18.67
C LYS A 192 13.12 17.53 17.68
N ALA A 193 12.85 16.23 17.64
CA ALA A 193 11.81 15.66 16.77
C ALA A 193 10.39 16.13 17.16
N VAL A 194 10.08 16.17 18.46
CA VAL A 194 8.80 16.66 18.98
C VAL A 194 8.63 18.15 18.68
N GLN A 195 9.66 18.96 18.90
CA GLN A 195 9.64 20.40 18.63
C GLN A 195 9.47 20.70 17.13
N LYS A 196 10.17 19.95 16.27
CA LYS A 196 10.02 20.07 14.81
C LYS A 196 8.58 19.84 14.35
N ARG A 197 7.86 18.90 14.98
CA ARG A 197 6.45 18.64 14.66
C ARG A 197 5.53 19.83 15.01
N VAL A 198 5.76 20.48 16.14
CA VAL A 198 4.94 21.65 16.56
C VAL A 198 5.09 22.80 15.57
N LEU A 199 6.28 22.93 14.96
CA LEU A 199 6.60 24.02 14.03
C LEU A 199 6.31 23.67 12.56
N GLY A 200 6.26 22.38 12.19
CA GLY A 200 6.02 21.91 10.83
C GLY A 200 4.60 21.38 10.63
N GLY A 201 3.78 22.14 9.91
CA GLY A 201 2.45 21.71 9.44
C GLY A 201 2.49 20.42 8.60
N GLU A 202 1.32 19.79 8.46
CA GLU A 202 1.08 18.37 8.08
C GLU A 202 1.97 17.76 6.97
N PRO A 203 2.43 16.49 7.11
CA PRO A 203 3.14 15.79 6.05
C PRO A 203 2.18 15.34 4.93
N GLN A 204 2.44 15.83 3.70
CA GLN A 204 1.78 15.37 2.48
C GLN A 204 2.37 14.02 2.02
N LEU A 205 1.51 13.01 1.89
CA LEU A 205 1.82 11.76 1.22
C LEU A 205 1.49 11.94 -0.26
N GLN A 206 2.50 12.02 -1.14
CA GLN A 206 2.28 12.14 -2.58
C GLN A 206 1.75 10.80 -3.13
N SER A 207 0.45 10.72 -3.34
CA SER A 207 -0.15 9.71 -4.22
C SER A 207 0.04 10.18 -5.67
N GLN A 208 0.82 9.46 -6.46
CA GLN A 208 0.76 9.60 -7.92
C GLN A 208 -0.66 9.18 -8.36
N GLY A 209 -1.46 10.17 -8.74
CA GLY A 209 -2.71 10.00 -9.47
C GLY A 209 -2.44 10.43 -10.90
N GLU A 210 -2.43 9.46 -11.80
CA GLU A 210 -2.60 9.70 -13.23
C GLU A 210 -4.11 9.87 -13.46
N ASP A 211 -4.54 11.06 -13.86
CA ASP A 211 -5.78 11.26 -14.61
C ASP A 211 -5.48 12.35 -15.66
N SER A 212 -5.34 11.90 -16.90
CA SER A 212 -5.18 12.71 -18.09
C SER A 212 -6.55 13.20 -18.57
N ASP A 213 -6.74 14.52 -18.63
CA ASP A 213 -7.70 15.13 -19.54
C ASP A 213 -7.09 16.43 -20.09
N VAL A 214 -6.72 16.40 -21.37
CA VAL A 214 -6.31 17.59 -22.13
C VAL A 214 -7.36 17.77 -23.22
N THR A 215 -8.29 18.69 -22.96
CA THR A 215 -9.08 19.39 -23.97
C THR A 215 -8.12 20.18 -24.86
N MET A 216 -8.11 19.90 -26.16
CA MET A 216 -7.46 20.74 -27.17
C MET A 216 -8.50 21.66 -27.80
N GLU A 217 -8.31 22.97 -27.64
CA GLU A 217 -8.88 24.00 -28.50
C GLU A 217 -7.79 25.00 -28.91
N THR A 218 -7.85 25.42 -30.19
CA THR A 218 -7.21 26.57 -30.87
C THR A 218 -5.68 26.52 -31.03
N ASP A 219 -5.07 26.73 -32.21
CA ASP A 219 -5.46 27.35 -33.51
C ASP A 219 -4.92 26.54 -34.71
#